data_AF-A0A7K3REW1-F1
#
_entry.id   AF-A0A7K3REW1-F1
#
_cell.length_a   1.000
_cell.length_b   1.000
_cell.length_c   1.000
_cell.angle_alpha   90.00
_cell.angle_beta   90.00
_cell.angle_gamma   90.00
#
_symmetry.space_group_name_H-M   'P 1'
#
loop_
_entity.id
_entity.type
_entity.pdbx_description
1 polymer ?
#
loop_
_entity_poly.entity_id
_entity_poly.type
_entity_poly.pdbx_seq_one_letter_code
_entity_poly.pdbx_strand_id
1 'polypeptide(L)'
;MPQRTSLADADCSIAQALDVVGDWWTLLIVRDTARGVHRFDALQQELGVSRKVLTERLRLLVDAGVLAREPYQDRPVRYEYRLTPRGRALLPVLIALQDWGDTWVLGEGETVATTTEASREAARVRALKGTRLPELLLTGDDGEPRDPVADTPHTVLYCFPGAYARRDAYPPGWAGIPGARGCTLESCTYRDQLAEFTAAGATVHGVSAQRPDEQRAFAEKEGLRFPLLSDADLALTAALRLPTFRAAGVSRLKRLTLVVDRERTIREVLYPITDIGASVHEALEAVRRPAE
;
A
#
# COMPACT_ATOMS: atom_id res chain seq x y z
N MET A 1 -29.65 17.00 13.82
CA MET A 1 -28.48 16.10 13.98
C MET A 1 -28.89 15.08 15.01
N PRO A 2 -28.83 13.76 14.77
CA PRO A 2 -28.94 12.83 15.88
C PRO A 2 -27.78 13.14 16.83
N GLN A 3 -28.12 13.44 18.08
CA GLN A 3 -27.16 13.59 19.18
C GLN A 3 -26.32 12.30 19.20
N ARG A 4 -24.99 12.41 19.21
CA ARG A 4 -24.14 11.22 19.40
C ARG A 4 -24.48 10.68 20.77
N THR A 5 -25.14 9.53 20.82
CA THR A 5 -25.23 8.74 22.05
C THR A 5 -23.78 8.42 22.40
N SER A 6 -23.23 9.09 23.42
CA SER A 6 -21.97 8.68 24.03
C SER A 6 -22.13 7.20 24.32
N LEU A 7 -21.28 6.36 23.72
CA LEU A 7 -21.32 4.94 24.00
C LEU A 7 -21.04 4.80 25.50
N ALA A 8 -22.00 4.25 26.24
CA ALA A 8 -22.08 4.38 27.71
C ALA A 8 -20.94 3.69 28.48
N ASP A 9 -20.01 3.04 27.77
CA ASP A 9 -18.88 2.32 28.32
C ASP A 9 -17.58 3.10 28.06
N ALA A 10 -17.15 3.84 29.08
CA ALA A 10 -15.91 4.62 29.06
C ALA A 10 -14.65 3.73 29.03
N ASP A 11 -14.75 2.49 29.51
CA ASP A 11 -13.64 1.54 29.59
C ASP A 11 -13.51 0.69 28.31
N CYS A 12 -14.54 0.68 27.46
CA CYS A 12 -14.49 0.01 26.16
C CYS A 12 -13.72 0.83 25.12
N SER A 13 -12.46 0.44 24.89
CA SER A 13 -11.58 1.08 23.90
C SER A 13 -12.15 1.08 22.47
N ILE A 14 -12.94 0.08 22.10
CA ILE A 14 -13.64 0.04 20.80
C ILE A 14 -14.69 1.15 20.74
N ALA A 15 -15.51 1.30 21.78
CA ALA A 15 -16.51 2.36 21.85
C ALA A 15 -15.87 3.75 21.78
N GLN A 16 -14.83 3.98 22.58
CA GLN A 16 -14.09 5.24 22.57
C GLN A 16 -13.41 5.53 21.22
N ALA A 17 -12.92 4.49 20.53
CA ALA A 17 -12.39 4.65 19.17
C ALA A 17 -13.49 5.02 18.16
N LEU A 18 -14.69 4.44 18.28
CA LEU A 18 -15.83 4.76 17.42
C LEU A 18 -16.33 6.21 17.61
N ASP A 19 -16.08 6.85 18.75
CA ASP A 19 -16.31 8.28 18.91
C ASP A 19 -15.39 9.15 18.03
N VAL A 20 -14.24 8.62 17.61
CA VAL A 20 -13.35 9.28 16.65
C VAL A 20 -13.64 8.82 15.22
N VAL A 21 -13.67 7.50 14.99
CA VAL A 21 -13.64 6.90 13.63
C VAL A 21 -14.92 6.19 13.20
N GLY A 22 -15.96 6.18 14.03
CA GLY A 22 -17.21 5.43 13.76
C GLY A 22 -18.10 6.03 12.68
N ASP A 23 -17.88 7.29 12.31
CA ASP A 23 -18.53 7.89 11.14
C ASP A 23 -17.77 7.50 9.86
N TRP A 24 -18.49 7.02 8.84
CA TRP A 24 -17.86 6.48 7.63
C TRP A 24 -17.00 7.52 6.89
N TRP A 25 -17.33 8.82 6.97
CA TRP A 25 -16.52 9.85 6.30
C TRP A 25 -15.15 9.99 6.94
N THR A 26 -15.02 9.75 8.24
CA THR A 26 -13.73 9.81 8.92
C THR A 26 -12.73 8.84 8.29
N LEU A 27 -13.10 7.56 8.14
CA LEU A 27 -12.20 6.56 7.55
C LEU A 27 -11.94 6.83 6.07
N LEU A 28 -12.90 7.39 5.32
CA LEU A 28 -12.68 7.79 3.93
C LEU A 28 -11.73 9.00 3.81
N ILE A 29 -11.78 9.96 4.75
CA ILE A 29 -10.82 11.06 4.82
C ILE A 29 -9.42 10.53 5.15
N VAL A 30 -9.30 9.62 6.13
CA VAL A 30 -8.01 8.98 6.46
C VAL A 30 -7.46 8.21 5.25
N ARG A 31 -8.33 7.49 4.53
CA ARG A 31 -7.98 6.81 3.26
C ARG A 31 -7.42 7.80 2.24
N ASP A 32 -8.12 8.89 1.95
CA ASP A 32 -7.69 9.81 0.88
C ASP A 32 -6.46 10.63 1.29
N THR A 33 -6.33 10.99 2.57
CA THR A 33 -5.10 11.60 3.08
C THR A 33 -3.90 10.66 3.03
N ALA A 34 -4.08 9.34 3.27
CA ALA A 34 -3.03 8.34 3.05
C ALA A 34 -2.60 8.23 1.58
N ARG A 35 -3.51 8.48 0.64
CA ARG A 35 -3.23 8.54 -0.82
C ARG A 35 -2.53 9.82 -1.28
N GLY A 36 -2.27 10.76 -0.38
CA GLY A 36 -1.66 12.06 -0.70
C GLY A 36 -2.66 13.19 -0.96
N VAL A 37 -3.96 12.97 -0.76
CA VAL A 37 -4.99 14.02 -0.92
C VAL A 37 -5.09 14.84 0.36
N HIS A 38 -4.30 15.91 0.45
CA HIS A 38 -4.18 16.70 1.68
C HIS A 38 -5.01 17.99 1.68
N ARG A 39 -5.50 18.45 0.52
CA ARG A 39 -6.17 19.75 0.39
C ARG A 39 -7.68 19.61 0.53
N PHE A 40 -8.32 20.59 1.17
CA PHE A 40 -9.77 20.59 1.42
C PHE A 40 -10.60 20.39 0.16
N ASP A 41 -10.35 21.18 -0.90
CA ASP A 41 -11.16 21.12 -2.12
C ASP A 41 -10.97 19.78 -2.87
N ALA A 42 -9.77 19.22 -2.85
CA ALA A 42 -9.49 17.91 -3.43
C ALA A 42 -10.19 16.80 -2.64
N LEU A 43 -10.12 16.82 -1.30
CA LEU A 43 -10.87 15.90 -0.45
C LEU A 43 -12.39 16.01 -0.68
N GLN A 44 -12.90 17.23 -0.82
CA GLN A 44 -14.31 17.46 -1.08
C GLN A 44 -14.75 16.87 -2.41
N GLN A 45 -13.94 17.06 -3.46
CA GLN A 45 -14.19 16.54 -4.80
C GLN A 45 -14.14 15.00 -4.83
N GLU A 46 -13.11 14.40 -4.25
CA GLU A 46 -12.92 12.94 -4.21
C GLU A 46 -14.03 12.22 -3.41
N LEU A 47 -14.43 12.79 -2.28
CA LEU A 47 -15.42 12.18 -1.40
C LEU A 47 -16.86 12.49 -1.80
N GLY A 48 -17.11 13.54 -2.59
CA GLY A 48 -18.46 14.01 -2.91
C GLY A 48 -19.27 14.48 -1.69
N VAL A 49 -18.62 14.68 -0.55
CA VAL A 49 -19.26 15.09 0.71
C VAL A 49 -19.55 16.59 0.69
N SER A 50 -20.59 17.03 1.42
CA SER A 50 -20.85 18.46 1.57
C SER A 50 -19.70 19.17 2.29
N ARG A 51 -19.38 20.41 1.89
CA ARG A 51 -18.34 21.23 2.55
C ARG A 51 -18.54 21.32 4.07
N LYS A 52 -19.78 21.49 4.52
CA LYS A 52 -20.13 21.57 5.95
C LYS A 52 -19.72 20.30 6.70
N VAL A 53 -20.08 19.13 6.18
CA VAL A 53 -19.72 17.84 6.80
C VAL A 53 -18.20 17.63 6.76
N LEU A 54 -17.53 17.96 5.65
CA LEU A 54 -16.07 17.85 5.56
C LEU A 54 -15.37 18.73 6.60
N THR A 55 -15.79 19.99 6.76
CA THR A 55 -15.25 20.90 7.78
C THR A 55 -15.41 20.32 9.19
N GLU A 56 -16.58 19.78 9.51
CA GLU A 56 -16.85 19.17 10.82
C GLU A 56 -15.95 17.95 11.07
N ARG A 57 -15.80 17.07 10.08
CA ARG A 57 -14.99 15.85 10.20
C ARG A 57 -13.49 16.13 10.25
N LEU A 58 -13.00 17.06 9.43
CA LEU A 58 -11.60 17.49 9.50
C LEU A 58 -11.28 18.13 10.85
N ARG A 59 -12.19 18.95 11.40
CA ARG A 59 -12.03 19.51 12.75
C ARG A 59 -11.94 18.40 13.79
N LEU A 60 -12.87 17.44 13.78
CA LEU A 60 -12.83 16.30 14.69
C LEU A 60 -11.49 15.54 14.62
N LEU A 61 -11.00 15.26 13.41
CA LEU A 61 -9.75 14.53 13.21
C LEU A 61 -8.52 15.32 13.65
N VAL A 62 -8.54 16.65 13.48
CA VAL A 62 -7.47 17.52 13.99
C VAL A 62 -7.51 17.60 15.52
N ASP A 63 -8.69 17.81 16.11
CA ASP A 63 -8.88 17.88 17.56
C ASP A 63 -8.50 16.54 18.24
N ALA A 64 -8.76 15.41 17.58
CA ALA A 64 -8.34 14.08 18.03
C ALA A 64 -6.85 13.78 17.75
N GLY A 65 -6.12 14.67 17.08
CA GLY A 65 -4.71 14.48 16.72
C GLY A 65 -4.47 13.38 15.69
N VAL A 66 -5.48 12.98 14.92
CA VAL A 66 -5.37 12.04 13.79
C VAL A 66 -4.79 12.74 12.56
N LEU A 67 -5.17 14.01 12.36
CA LEU A 67 -4.63 14.87 11.32
C LEU A 67 -3.93 16.09 11.93
N ALA A 68 -2.84 16.53 11.30
CA ALA A 68 -2.25 17.84 11.53
C ALA A 68 -2.75 18.81 10.44
N ARG A 69 -3.05 20.05 10.84
CA ARG A 69 -3.40 21.13 9.91
C ARG A 69 -2.18 22.02 9.70
N GLU A 70 -1.55 21.91 8.53
CA GLU A 70 -0.26 22.53 8.24
C GLU A 70 -0.39 23.59 7.15
N PRO A 71 0.25 24.76 7.28
CA PRO A 71 0.27 25.75 6.20
C PRO A 71 1.16 25.26 5.06
N TYR A 72 0.67 25.33 3.81
CA TYR A 72 1.46 25.02 2.61
C TYR A 72 1.73 26.26 1.75
N GLN A 73 1.13 27.39 2.09
CA GLN A 73 1.27 28.68 1.41
C GLN A 73 1.06 29.79 2.44
N ASP A 74 1.85 30.86 2.39
CA ASP A 74 1.79 31.94 3.38
C ASP A 74 0.91 33.14 2.97
N ARG A 75 0.63 33.33 1.67
CA ARG A 75 -0.07 34.53 1.16
C ARG A 75 -1.03 34.23 -0.01
N PRO A 76 -2.36 34.19 0.22
CA PRO A 76 -3.02 34.05 1.52
C PRO A 76 -2.62 32.73 2.19
N VAL A 77 -2.69 32.65 3.53
CA VAL A 77 -2.39 31.41 4.23
C VAL A 77 -3.36 30.31 3.80
N ARG A 78 -2.83 29.17 3.32
CA ARG A 78 -3.64 28.00 2.98
C ARG A 78 -3.14 26.78 3.72
N TYR A 79 -4.07 25.93 4.13
CA TYR A 79 -3.78 24.76 4.93
C TYR A 79 -4.05 23.47 4.17
N GLU A 80 -3.29 22.45 4.54
CA GLU A 80 -3.50 21.07 4.16
C GLU A 80 -3.56 20.18 5.42
N TYR A 81 -4.00 18.94 5.23
CA TYR A 81 -4.25 17.98 6.28
C TYR A 81 -3.37 16.75 6.09
N ARG A 82 -2.44 16.53 7.02
CA ARG A 82 -1.48 15.42 6.98
C ARG A 82 -1.72 14.44 8.11
N LEU A 83 -1.49 13.15 7.85
CA LEU A 83 -1.59 12.13 8.89
C LEU A 83 -0.48 12.31 9.93
N THR A 84 -0.87 12.35 11.19
CA THR A 84 0.05 12.26 12.33
C THR A 84 0.47 10.79 12.56
N PRO A 85 1.40 10.49 13.48
CA PRO A 85 1.62 9.11 13.92
C PRO A 85 0.33 8.41 14.39
N ARG A 86 -0.56 9.11 15.08
CA ARG A 86 -1.88 8.57 15.50
C ARG A 86 -2.78 8.28 14.31
N GLY A 87 -2.75 9.11 13.26
CA GLY A 87 -3.49 8.85 12.04
C GLY A 87 -2.94 7.68 11.23
N ARG A 88 -1.61 7.55 11.15
CA ARG A 88 -0.96 6.39 10.51
C ARG A 88 -1.26 5.08 11.24
N ALA A 89 -1.48 5.11 12.56
CA ALA A 89 -1.92 3.93 13.30
C ALA A 89 -3.31 3.40 12.89
N LEU A 90 -4.08 4.14 12.08
CA LEU A 90 -5.36 3.68 11.50
C LEU A 90 -5.20 2.94 10.17
N LEU A 91 -4.01 2.94 9.54
CA LEU A 91 -3.82 2.26 8.26
C LEU A 91 -4.12 0.76 8.33
N PRO A 92 -3.71 0.00 9.37
CA PRO A 92 -4.10 -1.40 9.50
C PRO A 92 -5.63 -1.61 9.57
N VAL A 93 -6.38 -0.65 10.12
CA VAL A 93 -7.86 -0.70 10.14
C VAL A 93 -8.41 -0.55 8.72
N LEU A 94 -7.87 0.38 7.93
CA LEU A 94 -8.24 0.54 6.52
C LEU A 94 -7.94 -0.71 5.69
N ILE A 95 -6.78 -1.34 5.92
CA ILE A 95 -6.41 -2.57 5.22
C ILE A 95 -7.32 -3.73 5.64
N ALA A 96 -7.61 -3.89 6.93
CA ALA A 96 -8.55 -4.92 7.38
C ALA A 96 -9.96 -4.71 6.80
N LEU A 97 -10.42 -3.47 6.71
CA LEU A 97 -11.71 -3.13 6.09
C LEU A 97 -11.71 -3.40 4.59
N GLN A 98 -10.60 -3.10 3.89
CA GLN A 98 -10.45 -3.41 2.47
C GLN A 98 -10.44 -4.91 2.22
N ASP A 99 -9.63 -5.67 2.96
CA ASP A 99 -9.55 -7.13 2.87
C ASP A 99 -10.92 -7.78 3.11
N TRP A 100 -11.64 -7.33 4.14
CA TRP A 100 -13.01 -7.79 4.40
C TRP A 100 -13.98 -7.43 3.27
N GLY A 101 -13.91 -6.20 2.74
CA GLY A 101 -14.76 -5.77 1.63
C GLY A 101 -14.46 -6.52 0.33
N ASP A 102 -13.19 -6.73 0.00
CA ASP A 102 -12.75 -7.49 -1.16
C ASP A 102 -13.15 -8.96 -1.05
N THR A 103 -13.12 -9.53 0.16
CA THR A 103 -13.48 -10.92 0.40
C THR A 103 -14.99 -11.14 0.40
N TRP A 104 -15.75 -10.36 1.19
CA TRP A 104 -17.14 -10.67 1.53
C TRP A 104 -18.18 -9.79 0.84
N VAL A 105 -17.81 -8.59 0.38
CA VAL A 105 -18.74 -7.65 -0.27
C VAL A 105 -18.59 -7.69 -1.80
N LEU A 106 -17.35 -7.78 -2.28
CA LEU A 106 -17.03 -7.73 -3.71
C LEU A 106 -16.57 -9.08 -4.28
N GLY A 107 -16.19 -10.03 -3.41
CA GLY A 107 -15.68 -11.35 -3.75
C GLY A 107 -16.60 -12.49 -3.32
N GLU A 108 -16.03 -13.70 -3.27
CA GLU A 108 -16.77 -14.94 -3.03
C GLU A 108 -16.59 -15.52 -1.61
N GLY A 109 -15.98 -14.76 -0.69
CA GLY A 109 -15.74 -15.21 0.69
C GLY A 109 -14.47 -16.05 0.90
N GLU A 110 -13.67 -16.24 -0.15
CA GLU A 110 -12.47 -17.09 -0.09
C GLU A 110 -11.18 -16.31 0.17
N THR A 111 -10.29 -16.87 1.00
CA THR A 111 -8.95 -16.32 1.19
C THR A 111 -8.03 -16.74 0.05
N VAL A 112 -7.71 -15.80 -0.84
CA VAL A 112 -6.82 -16.01 -1.98
C VAL A 112 -5.73 -14.93 -2.01
N ALA A 113 -4.49 -15.32 -2.31
CA ALA A 113 -3.35 -14.40 -2.50
C ALA A 113 -3.20 -13.93 -3.95
N THR A 114 -4.23 -14.15 -4.77
CA THR A 114 -4.35 -13.72 -6.17
C THR A 114 -5.83 -13.35 -6.44
N THR A 115 -6.17 -13.10 -7.71
CA THR A 115 -7.53 -12.87 -8.18
C THR A 115 -7.66 -13.17 -9.67
N THR A 116 -8.85 -13.03 -10.23
CA THR A 116 -9.10 -13.12 -11.67
C THR A 116 -8.98 -11.76 -12.35
N GLU A 117 -8.68 -11.78 -13.65
CA GLU A 117 -8.58 -10.58 -14.49
C GLU A 117 -9.85 -9.73 -14.46
N ALA A 118 -11.03 -10.35 -14.40
CA ALA A 118 -12.31 -9.65 -14.43
C ALA A 118 -12.75 -9.08 -13.06
N SER A 119 -11.98 -9.35 -11.98
CA SER A 119 -12.37 -8.94 -10.63
C SER A 119 -12.34 -7.42 -10.44
N ARG A 120 -13.17 -6.93 -9.50
CA ARG A 120 -13.15 -5.51 -9.08
C ARG A 120 -11.84 -5.10 -8.44
N GLU A 121 -11.19 -6.02 -7.73
CA GLU A 121 -9.84 -5.84 -7.21
C GLU A 121 -8.84 -5.60 -8.34
N ALA A 122 -8.85 -6.45 -9.39
CA ALA A 122 -7.96 -6.28 -10.53
C ALA A 122 -8.20 -4.97 -11.29
N ALA A 123 -9.46 -4.59 -11.49
CA ALA A 123 -9.82 -3.30 -12.08
C ALA A 123 -9.31 -2.12 -11.22
N ARG A 124 -9.45 -2.18 -9.89
CA ARG A 124 -8.93 -1.16 -8.96
C ARG A 124 -7.42 -1.00 -9.06
N VAL A 125 -6.68 -2.12 -9.07
CA VAL A 125 -5.22 -2.11 -9.07
C VAL A 125 -4.68 -1.59 -10.40
N ARG A 126 -5.23 -2.05 -11.54
CA ARG A 126 -4.83 -1.55 -12.86
C ARG A 126 -5.13 -0.06 -13.07
N ALA A 127 -6.18 0.46 -12.43
CA ALA A 127 -6.49 1.89 -12.45
C ALA A 127 -5.44 2.77 -11.74
N LEU A 128 -4.41 2.18 -11.11
CA LEU A 128 -3.25 2.92 -10.62
C LEU A 128 -2.36 3.44 -11.75
N LYS A 129 -2.42 2.87 -12.96
CA LYS A 129 -1.69 3.37 -14.13
C LYS A 129 -2.06 4.83 -14.42
N GLY A 130 -1.05 5.68 -14.55
CA GLY A 130 -1.19 7.13 -14.73
C GLY A 130 -1.38 7.92 -13.44
N THR A 131 -1.53 7.26 -12.28
CA THR A 131 -1.58 7.95 -10.99
C THR A 131 -0.18 8.19 -10.43
N ARG A 132 -0.05 9.13 -9.48
CA ARG A 132 1.20 9.46 -8.81
C ARG A 132 1.35 8.65 -7.52
N LEU A 133 2.50 8.01 -7.33
CA LEU A 133 2.91 7.40 -6.08
C LEU A 133 3.21 8.52 -5.06
N PRO A 134 2.51 8.59 -3.92
CA PRO A 134 2.67 9.70 -2.98
C PRO A 134 4.02 9.67 -2.28
N GLU A 135 4.46 10.82 -1.76
CA GLU A 135 5.71 10.89 -0.98
C GLU A 135 5.55 10.12 0.34
N LEU A 136 6.37 9.08 0.51
CA LEU A 136 6.44 8.25 1.71
C LEU A 136 7.82 7.60 1.79
N LEU A 137 8.17 7.13 2.98
CA LEU A 137 9.37 6.34 3.22
C LEU A 137 8.96 4.94 3.68
N LEU A 138 9.67 3.93 3.19
CA LEU A 138 9.62 2.56 3.69
C LEU A 138 10.94 2.23 4.36
N THR A 139 10.95 1.25 5.25
CA THR A 139 12.18 0.80 5.91
C THR A 139 12.86 -0.23 5.03
N GLY A 140 14.09 0.01 4.62
CA GLY A 140 14.91 -0.98 3.90
C GLY A 140 15.22 -2.20 4.77
N ASP A 141 15.64 -3.30 4.14
CA ASP A 141 16.11 -4.49 4.83
C ASP A 141 17.36 -4.24 5.68
N ASP A 142 18.12 -3.19 5.37
CA ASP A 142 19.19 -2.63 6.19
C ASP A 142 18.72 -1.83 7.43
N GLY A 143 17.43 -1.53 7.52
CA GLY A 143 16.80 -0.76 8.61
C GLY A 143 16.72 0.74 8.34
N GLU A 144 17.24 1.21 7.21
CA GLU A 144 17.27 2.63 6.87
C GLU A 144 16.01 3.07 6.13
N PRO A 145 15.46 4.28 6.39
CA PRO A 145 14.36 4.82 5.61
C PRO A 145 14.77 5.06 4.15
N ARG A 146 13.95 4.60 3.21
CA ARG A 146 14.17 4.72 1.76
C ARG A 146 12.89 5.16 1.06
N ASP A 147 13.02 6.08 0.10
CA ASP A 147 11.94 6.35 -0.85
C ASP A 147 11.81 5.14 -1.77
N PRO A 148 10.60 4.58 -1.95
CA PRO A 148 10.41 3.51 -2.92
C PRO A 148 10.76 3.95 -4.34
N VAL A 149 10.62 5.23 -4.71
CA VAL A 149 11.00 5.73 -6.04
C VAL A 149 12.47 6.13 -6.03
N ALA A 150 13.31 5.40 -6.76
CA ALA A 150 14.74 5.63 -6.86
C ALA A 150 15.10 6.81 -7.78
N ASP A 151 16.33 7.32 -7.64
CA ASP A 151 16.86 8.39 -8.50
C ASP A 151 17.32 7.88 -9.88
N THR A 152 16.55 6.99 -10.50
CA THR A 152 16.77 6.45 -11.85
C THR A 152 15.57 6.79 -12.75
N PRO A 153 15.71 6.74 -14.09
CA PRO A 153 14.58 6.97 -15.00
C PRO A 153 13.33 6.17 -14.65
N HIS A 154 13.52 4.91 -14.26
CA HIS A 154 12.44 4.04 -13.80
C HIS A 154 12.77 3.37 -12.46
N THR A 155 11.73 3.03 -11.71
CA THR A 155 11.77 2.13 -10.56
C THR A 155 10.77 1.01 -10.78
N VAL A 156 11.22 -0.23 -10.66
CA VAL A 156 10.37 -1.42 -10.64
C VAL A 156 10.10 -1.79 -9.18
N LEU A 157 8.85 -1.64 -8.74
CA LEU A 157 8.38 -2.02 -7.41
C LEU A 157 7.59 -3.32 -7.51
N TYR A 158 8.21 -4.46 -7.21
CA TYR A 158 7.49 -5.74 -7.18
C TYR A 158 7.06 -6.07 -5.76
N CYS A 159 5.76 -6.26 -5.56
CA CYS A 159 5.17 -6.61 -4.28
C CYS A 159 4.99 -8.12 -4.19
N PHE A 160 5.33 -8.72 -3.05
CA PHE A 160 5.21 -10.15 -2.84
C PHE A 160 4.60 -10.53 -1.48
N PRO A 161 3.79 -11.61 -1.41
CA PRO A 161 3.15 -12.06 -0.17
C PRO A 161 4.08 -12.33 1.03
N GLY A 162 5.25 -12.89 0.75
CA GLY A 162 6.23 -13.25 1.76
C GLY A 162 7.23 -14.29 1.27
N ALA A 163 8.51 -14.07 1.56
CA ALA A 163 9.60 -14.99 1.26
C ALA A 163 10.53 -15.07 2.48
N TYR A 164 10.92 -16.29 2.84
CA TYR A 164 11.65 -16.53 4.09
C TYR A 164 12.94 -17.28 3.84
N ALA A 165 13.97 -16.95 4.64
CA ALA A 165 15.24 -17.65 4.61
C ALA A 165 15.06 -19.14 4.94
N ARG A 166 14.31 -19.44 6.00
CA ARG A 166 14.09 -20.80 6.46
C ARG A 166 12.72 -21.32 6.03
N ARG A 167 12.66 -22.60 5.65
CA ARG A 167 11.42 -23.23 5.15
C ARG A 167 10.35 -23.37 6.25
N ASP A 168 10.76 -23.53 7.50
CA ASP A 168 9.91 -23.60 8.70
C ASP A 168 9.38 -22.23 9.15
N ALA A 169 9.87 -21.13 8.59
CA ALA A 169 9.37 -19.78 8.89
C ALA A 169 8.08 -19.42 8.12
N TYR A 170 7.69 -20.21 7.12
CA TYR A 170 6.40 -20.02 6.45
C TYR A 170 5.24 -20.38 7.39
N PRO A 171 4.16 -19.58 7.39
CA PRO A 171 3.03 -19.86 8.27
C PRO A 171 2.31 -21.18 7.91
N PRO A 172 1.65 -21.84 8.88
CA PRO A 172 0.84 -23.02 8.61
C PRO A 172 -0.19 -22.76 7.51
N GLY A 173 -0.37 -23.73 6.60
CA GLY A 173 -1.33 -23.63 5.49
C GLY A 173 -0.90 -22.73 4.32
N TRP A 174 0.25 -22.02 4.41
CA TRP A 174 0.76 -21.13 3.34
C TRP A 174 0.75 -21.77 1.96
N ALA A 175 1.22 -23.01 1.92
CA ALA A 175 1.35 -23.84 0.75
C ALA A 175 0.01 -24.13 0.03
N GLY A 176 -1.12 -24.01 0.72
CA GLY A 176 -2.46 -24.25 0.20
C GLY A 176 -3.20 -22.99 -0.25
N ILE A 177 -2.66 -21.79 0.01
CA ILE A 177 -3.30 -20.52 -0.38
C ILE A 177 -2.95 -20.24 -1.86
N PRO A 178 -3.94 -20.17 -2.77
CA PRO A 178 -3.68 -19.85 -4.17
C PRO A 178 -2.97 -18.51 -4.33
N GLY A 179 -1.87 -18.47 -5.09
CA GLY A 179 -1.04 -17.27 -5.30
C GLY A 179 0.05 -17.00 -4.26
N ALA A 180 0.07 -17.72 -3.12
CA ALA A 180 1.01 -17.44 -2.03
C ALA A 180 2.43 -18.02 -2.27
N ARG A 181 2.55 -19.03 -3.15
CA ARG A 181 3.85 -19.62 -3.52
C ARG A 181 4.57 -18.79 -4.57
N GLY A 182 5.89 -18.97 -4.66
CA GLY A 182 6.71 -18.45 -5.76
C GLY A 182 7.46 -17.15 -5.47
N CYS A 183 7.35 -16.55 -4.28
CA CYS A 183 8.06 -15.30 -3.96
C CYS A 183 9.59 -15.43 -4.03
N THR A 184 10.15 -16.59 -3.66
CA THR A 184 11.57 -16.88 -3.86
C THR A 184 11.93 -16.95 -5.34
N LEU A 185 11.12 -17.65 -6.15
CA LEU A 185 11.33 -17.71 -7.60
C LEU A 185 11.31 -16.31 -8.21
N GLU A 186 10.29 -15.49 -7.90
CA GLU A 186 10.17 -14.13 -8.40
C GLU A 186 11.37 -13.25 -8.05
N SER A 187 11.77 -13.23 -6.78
CA SER A 187 12.91 -12.41 -6.33
C SER A 187 14.22 -12.86 -6.98
N CYS A 188 14.42 -14.17 -7.14
CA CYS A 188 15.57 -14.73 -7.85
C CYS A 188 15.54 -14.38 -9.35
N THR A 189 14.38 -14.41 -10.01
CA THR A 189 14.25 -14.01 -11.42
C THR A 189 14.62 -12.53 -11.61
N TYR A 190 14.16 -11.63 -10.73
CA TYR A 190 14.62 -10.23 -10.73
C TYR A 190 16.13 -10.10 -10.48
N ARG A 191 16.70 -10.87 -9.54
CA ARG A 191 18.15 -10.89 -9.26
C ARG A 191 18.95 -11.31 -10.50
N ASP A 192 18.49 -12.35 -11.18
CA ASP A 192 19.18 -12.93 -12.33
C ASP A 192 19.11 -12.02 -13.56
N GLN A 193 18.05 -11.20 -13.68
CA GLN A 193 17.88 -10.21 -14.74
C GLN A 193 18.27 -8.77 -14.35
N LEU A 194 18.82 -8.55 -13.15
CA LEU A 194 19.09 -7.21 -12.60
C LEU A 194 19.96 -6.33 -13.52
N ALA A 195 20.92 -6.95 -14.21
CA ALA A 195 21.79 -6.25 -15.16
C ALA A 195 21.01 -5.66 -16.35
N GLU A 196 19.97 -6.36 -16.82
CA GLU A 196 19.13 -5.87 -17.92
C GLU A 196 18.26 -4.68 -17.50
N PHE A 197 17.68 -4.75 -16.29
CA PHE A 197 16.95 -3.61 -15.71
C PHE A 197 17.86 -2.40 -15.53
N THR A 198 19.07 -2.62 -14.99
CA THR A 198 20.05 -1.54 -14.79
C THR A 198 20.45 -0.91 -16.13
N ALA A 199 20.73 -1.73 -17.16
CA ALA A 199 21.06 -1.26 -18.49
C ALA A 199 19.90 -0.49 -19.17
N ALA A 200 18.66 -0.84 -18.84
CA ALA A 200 17.46 -0.14 -19.29
C ALA A 200 17.12 1.12 -18.45
N GLY A 201 17.96 1.49 -17.47
CA GLY A 201 17.75 2.69 -16.64
C GLY A 201 16.75 2.49 -15.50
N ALA A 202 16.54 1.26 -15.05
CA ALA A 202 15.67 0.94 -13.91
C ALA A 202 16.45 0.51 -12.67
N THR A 203 15.96 0.93 -11.51
CA THR A 203 16.25 0.33 -10.21
C THR A 203 15.13 -0.63 -9.82
N VAL A 204 15.46 -1.79 -9.26
CA VAL A 204 14.48 -2.77 -8.77
C VAL A 204 14.39 -2.67 -7.25
N HIS A 205 13.17 -2.64 -6.69
CA HIS A 205 12.91 -2.82 -5.27
C HIS A 205 11.87 -3.92 -5.07
N GLY A 206 12.13 -4.83 -4.14
CA GLY A 206 11.12 -5.76 -3.65
C GLY A 206 10.36 -5.16 -2.47
N VAL A 207 9.05 -5.36 -2.39
CA VAL A 207 8.23 -4.83 -1.30
C VAL A 207 7.35 -5.93 -0.69
N SER A 208 7.34 -6.03 0.64
CA SER A 208 6.39 -6.90 1.35
C SER A 208 6.06 -6.33 2.73
N ALA A 209 5.00 -6.85 3.36
CA ALA A 209 4.64 -6.51 4.74
C ALA A 209 5.50 -7.27 5.78
N GLN A 210 6.59 -7.93 5.36
CA GLN A 210 7.52 -8.59 6.27
C GLN A 210 8.37 -7.55 7.00
N ARG A 211 8.84 -7.88 8.21
CA ARG A 211 9.73 -7.00 8.95
C ARG A 211 11.11 -6.89 8.26
N PRO A 212 11.86 -5.79 8.48
CA PRO A 212 13.19 -5.63 7.90
C PRO A 212 14.16 -6.79 8.19
N ASP A 213 14.12 -7.36 9.40
CA ASP A 213 14.97 -8.50 9.78
C ASP A 213 14.67 -9.76 8.96
N GLU A 214 13.40 -10.01 8.65
CA GLU A 214 12.96 -11.15 7.84
C GLU A 214 13.36 -10.97 6.37
N GLN A 215 13.24 -9.74 5.86
CA GLN A 215 13.66 -9.39 4.50
C GLN A 215 15.17 -9.50 4.35
N ARG A 216 15.96 -9.00 5.32
CA ARG A 216 17.43 -9.11 5.32
C ARG A 216 17.88 -10.56 5.27
N ALA A 217 17.36 -11.40 6.16
CA ALA A 217 17.72 -12.81 6.20
C ALA A 217 17.39 -13.53 4.88
N PHE A 218 16.27 -13.15 4.24
CA PHE A 218 15.90 -13.67 2.93
C PHE A 218 16.84 -13.17 1.82
N ALA A 219 17.14 -11.88 1.78
CA ALA A 219 18.03 -11.27 0.81
C ALA A 219 19.45 -11.86 0.87
N GLU A 220 20.00 -12.04 2.08
CA GLU A 220 21.31 -12.67 2.31
C GLU A 220 21.33 -14.11 1.82
N LYS A 221 20.32 -14.90 2.16
CA LYS A 221 20.25 -16.31 1.76
C LYS A 221 20.21 -16.48 0.24
N GLU A 222 19.41 -15.67 -0.44
CA GLU A 222 19.22 -15.79 -1.89
C GLU A 222 20.20 -14.90 -2.69
N GLY A 223 21.11 -14.18 -2.02
CA GLY A 223 22.07 -13.29 -2.67
C GLY A 223 21.42 -12.19 -3.51
N LEU A 224 20.35 -11.57 -3.00
CA LEU A 224 19.68 -10.46 -3.68
C LEU A 224 20.60 -9.23 -3.67
N ARG A 225 20.70 -8.54 -4.82
CA ARG A 225 21.61 -7.40 -5.04
C ARG A 225 20.87 -6.08 -5.22
N PHE A 226 19.65 -6.02 -4.70
CA PHE A 226 18.79 -4.85 -4.75
C PHE A 226 18.02 -4.74 -3.42
N PRO A 227 17.60 -3.53 -3.01
CA PRO A 227 16.90 -3.32 -1.74
C PRO A 227 15.57 -4.08 -1.65
N LEU A 228 15.29 -4.64 -0.48
CA LEU A 228 13.94 -5.02 -0.08
C LEU A 228 13.40 -3.95 0.88
N LEU A 229 12.16 -3.53 0.65
CA LEU A 229 11.48 -2.49 1.41
C LEU A 229 10.34 -3.11 2.22
N SER A 230 10.35 -2.84 3.51
CA SER A 230 9.34 -3.27 4.47
C SER A 230 8.19 -2.27 4.49
N ASP A 231 7.01 -2.75 4.11
CA ASP A 231 5.73 -2.06 4.31
C ASP A 231 4.98 -2.65 5.52
N ALA A 232 5.69 -2.97 6.60
CA ALA A 232 5.10 -3.55 7.81
C ALA A 232 4.03 -2.64 8.46
N ASP A 233 4.17 -1.32 8.29
CA ASP A 233 3.19 -0.32 8.74
C ASP A 233 2.05 -0.07 7.73
N LEU A 234 2.06 -0.78 6.59
CA LEU A 234 1.04 -0.71 5.53
C LEU A 234 0.86 0.69 4.92
N ALA A 235 1.92 1.49 4.91
CA ALA A 235 1.94 2.85 4.39
C ALA A 235 1.75 2.87 2.87
N LEU A 236 2.56 2.11 2.12
CA LEU A 236 2.42 1.99 0.67
C LEU A 236 1.11 1.28 0.32
N THR A 237 0.80 0.21 1.04
CA THR A 237 -0.43 -0.57 0.86
C THR A 237 -1.67 0.32 0.95
N ALA A 238 -1.78 1.14 2.00
CA ALA A 238 -2.92 2.04 2.17
C ALA A 238 -2.92 3.19 1.17
N ALA A 239 -1.74 3.76 0.90
CA ALA A 239 -1.57 4.88 -0.02
C ALA A 239 -1.96 4.54 -1.47
N LEU A 240 -1.76 3.31 -1.92
CA LEU A 240 -2.13 2.85 -3.26
C LEU A 240 -3.33 1.91 -3.27
N ARG A 241 -3.92 1.61 -2.11
CA ARG A 241 -5.00 0.62 -1.96
C ARG A 241 -4.63 -0.73 -2.60
N LEU A 242 -3.39 -1.14 -2.35
CA LEU A 242 -2.82 -2.37 -2.90
C LEU A 242 -3.64 -3.57 -2.43
N PRO A 243 -3.75 -4.63 -3.25
CA PRO A 243 -4.50 -5.82 -2.94
C PRO A 243 -3.81 -6.58 -1.80
N THR A 244 -4.60 -7.04 -0.84
CA THR A 244 -4.11 -7.78 0.33
C THR A 244 -4.90 -9.04 0.56
N PHE A 245 -4.31 -9.95 1.34
CA PHE A 245 -5.02 -11.08 1.93
C PHE A 245 -4.49 -11.28 3.35
N ARG A 246 -5.31 -11.86 4.22
CA ARG A 246 -4.90 -12.20 5.59
C ARG A 246 -4.51 -13.67 5.70
N ALA A 247 -3.32 -13.94 6.21
CA ALA A 247 -2.86 -15.30 6.49
C ALA A 247 -2.09 -15.35 7.81
N ALA A 248 -2.41 -16.34 8.65
CA ALA A 248 -1.85 -16.51 9.99
C ALA A 248 -1.90 -15.22 10.84
N GLY A 249 -3.03 -14.52 10.80
CA GLY A 249 -3.27 -13.31 11.59
C GLY A 249 -2.65 -12.03 11.01
N VAL A 250 -1.82 -12.12 9.97
CA VAL A 250 -1.08 -11.00 9.39
C VAL A 250 -1.63 -10.63 8.00
N SER A 251 -1.78 -9.33 7.75
CA SER A 251 -2.13 -8.81 6.42
C SER A 251 -0.91 -8.82 5.51
N ARG A 252 -1.09 -9.26 4.26
CA ARG A 252 0.00 -9.44 3.30
C ARG A 252 -0.41 -8.89 1.95
N LEU A 253 0.55 -8.32 1.24
CA LEU A 253 0.35 -7.89 -0.15
C LEU A 253 0.12 -9.11 -1.06
N LYS A 254 -0.84 -9.03 -1.97
CA LYS A 254 -0.89 -9.95 -3.11
C LYS A 254 0.24 -9.59 -4.08
N ARG A 255 0.60 -10.54 -4.95
CA ARG A 255 1.67 -10.35 -5.94
C ARG A 255 1.26 -9.32 -7.00
N LEU A 256 2.03 -8.26 -7.17
CA LEU A 256 1.87 -7.28 -8.25
C LEU A 256 3.21 -6.61 -8.59
N THR A 257 3.33 -5.99 -9.76
CA THR A 257 4.48 -5.15 -10.11
C THR A 257 4.02 -3.78 -10.57
N LEU A 258 4.67 -2.71 -10.08
CA LEU A 258 4.51 -1.35 -10.56
C LEU A 258 5.80 -0.89 -11.24
N VAL A 259 5.70 -0.29 -12.41
CA VAL A 259 6.80 0.47 -13.03
C VAL A 259 6.51 1.94 -12.85
N VAL A 260 7.38 2.64 -12.13
CA VAL A 260 7.21 4.05 -11.74
C VAL A 260 8.30 4.88 -12.38
N ASP A 261 7.96 6.04 -12.95
CA ASP A 261 8.97 6.99 -13.45
C ASP A 261 9.57 7.86 -12.33
N ARG A 262 10.62 8.61 -12.66
CA ARG A 262 11.29 9.54 -11.74
C ARG A 262 10.35 10.63 -11.20
N GLU A 263 9.32 10.99 -11.96
CA GLU A 263 8.27 11.91 -11.57
C GLU A 263 7.21 11.26 -10.66
N ARG A 264 7.39 10.00 -10.26
CA ARG A 264 6.50 9.20 -9.40
C ARG A 264 5.20 8.77 -10.08
N THR A 265 5.07 8.89 -11.39
CA THR A 265 3.90 8.38 -12.13
C THR A 265 4.03 6.88 -12.32
N ILE A 266 2.98 6.14 -11.99
CA ILE A 266 2.90 4.69 -12.25
C ILE A 266 2.65 4.50 -13.75
N ARG A 267 3.70 4.15 -14.50
CA ARG A 267 3.64 3.96 -15.96
C ARG A 267 3.08 2.61 -16.36
N GLU A 268 3.29 1.57 -15.54
CA GLU A 268 2.70 0.25 -15.78
C GLU A 268 2.30 -0.46 -14.49
N VAL A 269 1.24 -1.28 -14.59
CA VAL A 269 0.73 -2.10 -13.49
C VAL A 269 0.53 -3.53 -13.98
N LEU A 270 1.29 -4.47 -13.42
CA LEU A 270 1.14 -5.90 -13.70
C LEU A 270 0.36 -6.56 -12.57
N TYR A 271 -0.92 -6.87 -12.82
CA TYR A 271 -1.81 -7.50 -11.87
C TYR A 271 -3.12 -8.00 -12.53
N PRO A 272 -3.61 -9.20 -12.17
CA PRO A 272 -2.99 -10.23 -11.31
C PRO A 272 -1.79 -10.92 -11.98
N ILE A 273 -0.83 -11.38 -11.18
CA ILE A 273 0.31 -12.16 -11.69
C ILE A 273 0.02 -13.66 -11.51
N THR A 274 -0.15 -14.36 -12.63
CA THR A 274 -0.37 -15.82 -12.69
C THR A 274 0.88 -16.58 -13.14
N ASP A 275 1.72 -15.96 -13.98
CA ASP A 275 3.04 -16.45 -14.36
C ASP A 275 4.12 -15.45 -13.91
N ILE A 276 4.97 -15.91 -12.98
CA ILE A 276 6.03 -15.11 -12.37
C ILE A 276 7.12 -14.76 -13.40
N GLY A 277 7.53 -15.73 -14.23
CA GLY A 277 8.62 -15.52 -15.18
C GLY A 277 8.20 -14.55 -16.27
N ALA A 278 6.98 -14.73 -16.81
CA ALA A 278 6.40 -13.82 -17.79
C ALA A 278 6.24 -12.41 -17.22
N SER A 279 5.77 -12.26 -15.97
CA SER A 279 5.59 -10.94 -15.36
C SER A 279 6.90 -10.17 -15.18
N VAL A 280 8.02 -10.83 -14.85
CA VAL A 280 9.33 -10.14 -14.77
C VAL A 280 9.78 -9.66 -16.16
N HIS A 281 9.57 -10.48 -17.19
CA HIS A 281 9.87 -10.06 -18.56
C HIS A 281 8.98 -8.89 -19.02
N GLU A 282 7.68 -8.93 -18.74
CA GLU A 282 6.76 -7.82 -19.01
C GLU A 282 7.16 -6.53 -18.29
N ALA A 283 7.66 -6.62 -17.06
CA ALA A 283 8.16 -5.46 -16.33
C ALA A 283 9.38 -4.84 -17.01
N LEU A 284 10.30 -5.68 -17.53
CA LEU A 284 11.47 -5.21 -18.27
C LEU A 284 11.09 -4.56 -19.60
N GLU A 285 10.15 -5.15 -20.34
CA GLU A 285 9.61 -4.55 -21.57
C GLU A 285 8.88 -3.23 -21.27
N ALA A 286 8.19 -3.14 -20.14
CA ALA A 286 7.55 -1.91 -19.70
C ALA A 286 8.57 -0.79 -19.41
N VAL A 287 9.73 -1.11 -18.82
CA VAL A 287 10.84 -0.17 -18.63
C VAL A 287 11.45 0.28 -19.96
N ARG A 288 11.58 -0.63 -20.93
CA ARG A 288 12.17 -0.33 -22.26
C ARG A 288 11.27 0.53 -23.16
N ARG A 289 9.97 0.59 -22.88
CA ARG A 289 9.04 1.42 -23.67
C ARG A 289 9.31 2.91 -23.42
N PRO A 290 9.40 3.73 -24.50
CA PRO A 290 9.57 5.17 -24.34
C PRO A 290 8.37 5.80 -23.62
N ALA A 291 8.63 6.90 -22.91
CA ALA A 291 7.56 7.70 -22.32
C ALA A 291 6.69 8.32 -23.42
N GLU A 292 5.45 7.84 -23.55
CA GLU A 292 4.34 8.59 -24.18
C GLU A 292 4.12 9.93 -23.50
#